data_AF-A0A2G8K2G1-F1
#
_entry.id   AF-A0A2G8K2G1-F1
#
_cell.length_a   1.000
_cell.length_b   1.000
_cell.length_c   1.000
_cell.angle_alpha   90.00
_cell.angle_beta   90.00
_cell.angle_gamma   90.00
#
_symmetry.space_group_name_H-M   'P 1'
#
loop_
_entity.id
_entity.type
_entity.pdbx_description
1 polymer ?
#
loop_
_entity_poly.entity_id
_entity_poly.type
_entity_poly.pdbx_seq_one_letter_code
_entity_poly.pdbx_strand_id
1 'polypeptide(L)'
;MAIVAHGVNPGPNNNENSVSILDKNPCSFRGSFLLHKQSTRLDPCTECLCLNGTTTCEIESCPSDAGCAPKEIVVIDSECCPQCPYRMFVADTEIINTQPLVFKEGDKKRIKFGLDITVDKRRTSRIVRGENLWKLGAWISDNDEGTGEKFSFQENVFSEKDTAQEYSKPAYPPWEWSNLKFNAEFTGGVCEDYQYFCVEFNQADEPISTFDLNFTFTAVDNELERLVDCVSLGECQGMIATDLDWEMEAQDPNFGTATPVTMDVDVSFTQDSVDRKGENMWRVGVFASANEDGSGPRIDQVYQTLDEAGASTAKKGSNLELADVSTNFEIGTVGCTPESSYVCVEFAKVDNPDPDFTLGIESGLVSESGDSLIKCKPQKCYPSK
;
A
#
# COMPACT_ATOMS: atom_id res chain seq x y z
N MET A 1 20.80 74.37 21.37
CA MET A 1 20.73 75.60 20.56
C MET A 1 20.17 75.20 19.20
N ALA A 2 18.92 75.61 18.90
CA ALA A 2 18.15 75.51 17.63
C ALA A 2 17.83 74.06 17.14
N ILE A 3 16.70 73.67 16.51
CA ILE A 3 15.65 74.26 15.64
C ILE A 3 14.37 73.36 15.81
N VAL A 4 13.17 73.81 16.22
CA VAL A 4 12.00 74.42 15.51
C VAL A 4 11.16 73.53 14.56
N ALA A 5 9.99 73.10 15.09
CA ALA A 5 8.58 73.18 14.61
C ALA A 5 7.93 72.35 13.46
N HIS A 6 6.61 72.14 13.71
CA HIS A 6 5.42 71.84 12.86
C HIS A 6 5.03 70.35 12.67
N GLY A 7 3.77 69.90 12.80
CA GLY A 7 2.48 70.54 13.09
C GLY A 7 1.29 69.53 13.03
N VAL A 8 0.17 69.90 13.67
CA VAL A 8 -1.27 69.69 13.32
C VAL A 8 -1.88 68.27 13.12
N ASN A 9 -2.75 67.84 14.07
CA ASN A 9 -4.12 67.22 14.03
C ASN A 9 -4.52 66.14 12.99
N PRO A 10 -5.69 65.45 13.11
CA PRO A 10 -6.36 64.78 14.24
C PRO A 10 -6.92 63.35 13.89
N GLY A 11 -7.25 62.55 14.93
CA GLY A 11 -8.34 61.54 14.89
C GLY A 11 -8.00 60.08 14.49
N PRO A 12 -8.48 59.08 15.26
CA PRO A 12 -8.82 57.78 14.71
C PRO A 12 -10.32 57.76 14.36
N ASN A 13 -10.64 57.66 13.07
CA ASN A 13 -11.95 57.23 12.60
C ASN A 13 -12.11 55.74 12.92
N ASN A 14 -12.57 55.43 14.13
CA ASN A 14 -13.16 54.14 14.43
C ASN A 14 -14.65 54.22 14.10
N ASN A 15 -15.03 53.68 12.95
CA ASN A 15 -16.41 53.27 12.70
C ASN A 15 -16.39 51.85 12.16
N GLU A 16 -15.92 50.93 13.02
CA GLU A 16 -16.21 49.51 12.88
C GLU A 16 -17.71 49.31 13.13
N ASN A 17 -18.35 48.70 12.13
CA ASN A 17 -19.72 48.22 12.15
C ASN A 17 -20.00 47.35 13.38
N SER A 18 -20.48 47.99 14.44
CA SER A 18 -21.23 47.37 15.52
C SER A 18 -22.72 47.64 15.30
N VAL A 19 -23.27 47.20 14.16
CA VAL A 19 -24.73 47.11 14.00
C VAL A 19 -25.18 45.91 14.82
N SER A 20 -25.46 46.24 16.08
CA SER A 20 -25.90 45.36 17.14
C SER A 20 -27.14 44.55 16.73
N ILE A 21 -27.25 43.35 17.30
CA ILE A 21 -28.38 42.43 17.20
C ILE A 21 -29.69 43.04 17.77
N LEU A 22 -29.65 44.30 18.23
CA LEU A 22 -30.72 45.00 18.95
C LEU A 22 -31.75 45.74 18.06
N ASP A 23 -31.47 46.00 16.78
CA ASP A 23 -32.39 46.73 15.87
C ASP A 23 -33.30 45.81 15.03
N LYS A 24 -33.33 44.52 15.34
CA LYS A 24 -34.07 43.55 14.54
C LYS A 24 -35.33 43.11 15.26
N ASN A 25 -36.47 43.33 14.62
CA ASN A 25 -37.77 43.12 15.23
C ASN A 25 -37.99 41.61 15.52
N PRO A 26 -38.48 41.26 16.72
CA PRO A 26 -38.97 39.91 16.98
C PRO A 26 -40.25 39.67 16.17
N CYS A 27 -40.52 38.41 15.88
CA CYS A 27 -41.73 38.01 15.19
C CYS A 27 -42.78 37.53 16.21
N SER A 28 -44.01 37.98 16.05
CA SER A 28 -45.16 37.38 16.75
C SER A 28 -45.71 36.27 15.86
N PHE A 29 -45.63 35.03 16.33
CA PHE A 29 -46.04 33.84 15.56
C PHE A 29 -46.83 32.87 16.42
N ARG A 30 -48.10 32.61 16.03
CA ARG A 30 -49.05 31.71 16.72
C ARG A 30 -49.14 31.91 18.26
N GLY A 31 -49.07 33.16 18.71
CA GLY A 31 -49.15 33.51 20.13
C GLY A 31 -47.83 33.37 20.91
N SER A 32 -46.73 33.05 20.23
CA SER A 32 -45.36 33.03 20.76
C SER A 32 -44.49 34.11 20.11
N PHE A 33 -43.44 34.52 20.80
CA PHE A 33 -42.45 35.47 20.25
C PHE A 33 -41.20 34.70 19.82
N LEU A 34 -40.82 34.85 18.55
CA LEU A 34 -39.57 34.35 18.00
C LEU A 34 -38.59 35.52 17.87
N LEU A 35 -37.36 35.33 18.34
CA LEU A 35 -36.29 36.30 18.13
C LEU A 35 -35.83 36.28 16.66
N HIS A 36 -35.22 37.36 16.20
CA HIS A 36 -34.62 37.39 14.87
C HIS A 36 -33.59 36.24 14.69
N LYS A 37 -33.69 35.51 13.58
CA LYS A 37 -32.97 34.27 13.22
C LYS A 37 -33.34 33.03 14.04
N GLN A 38 -34.33 33.12 14.93
CA GLN A 38 -34.86 31.93 15.59
C GLN A 38 -35.72 31.14 14.60
N SER A 39 -35.47 29.84 14.48
CA SER A 39 -36.36 28.90 13.81
C SER A 39 -37.22 28.12 14.82
N THR A 40 -38.38 27.68 14.38
CA THR A 40 -39.28 26.79 15.13
C THR A 40 -39.96 25.82 14.17
N ARG A 41 -40.11 24.56 14.58
CA ARG A 41 -40.84 23.53 13.83
C ARG A 41 -42.27 23.44 14.36
N LEU A 42 -43.25 23.55 13.46
CA LEU A 42 -44.67 23.43 13.80
C LEU A 42 -45.15 21.98 13.79
N ASP A 43 -44.66 21.24 12.81
CA ASP A 43 -44.89 19.83 12.55
C ASP A 43 -43.65 19.29 11.80
N PRO A 44 -43.55 17.97 11.56
CA PRO A 44 -42.40 17.41 10.88
C PRO A 44 -42.11 18.01 9.48
N CYS A 45 -43.11 18.59 8.80
CA CYS A 45 -43.00 19.15 7.47
C CYS A 45 -42.85 20.68 7.42
N THR A 46 -43.03 21.39 8.53
CA THR A 46 -43.13 22.85 8.51
C THR A 46 -42.13 23.48 9.47
N GLU A 47 -41.09 24.12 8.91
CA GLU A 47 -40.13 24.94 9.66
C GLU A 47 -40.36 26.42 9.38
N CYS A 48 -40.39 27.23 10.43
CA CYS A 48 -40.62 28.68 10.35
C CYS A 48 -39.43 29.44 10.90
N LEU A 49 -38.92 30.41 10.13
CA LEU A 49 -37.81 31.29 10.48
C LEU A 49 -38.30 32.73 10.70
N CYS A 50 -37.91 33.33 11.82
CA CYS A 50 -38.16 34.75 12.05
C CYS A 50 -37.05 35.62 11.45
N LEU A 51 -37.39 36.46 10.48
CA LEU A 51 -36.51 37.45 9.88
C LEU A 51 -37.09 38.87 10.04
N ASN A 52 -36.62 39.58 11.08
CA ASN A 52 -36.82 41.02 11.27
C ASN A 52 -38.31 41.41 11.24
N GLY A 53 -39.10 40.82 12.15
CA GLY A 53 -40.53 41.04 12.28
C GLY A 53 -41.41 40.21 11.34
N THR A 54 -40.83 39.53 10.35
CA THR A 54 -41.57 38.65 9.43
C THR A 54 -41.25 37.19 9.72
N THR A 55 -42.28 36.35 9.89
CA THR A 55 -42.10 34.90 9.97
C THR A 55 -42.30 34.30 8.59
N THR A 56 -41.30 33.60 8.07
CA THR A 56 -41.41 32.84 6.83
C THR A 56 -41.38 31.37 7.17
N CYS A 57 -42.39 30.61 6.71
CA CYS A 57 -42.44 29.16 6.90
C CYS A 57 -42.16 28.45 5.58
N GLU A 58 -41.29 27.46 5.63
CA GLU A 58 -41.01 26.54 4.56
C GLU A 58 -41.73 25.23 4.86
N ILE A 59 -42.53 24.77 3.90
CA ILE A 59 -43.29 23.53 3.98
C ILE A 59 -42.64 22.53 3.03
N GLU A 60 -42.12 21.44 3.58
CA GLU A 60 -41.60 20.31 2.82
C GLU A 60 -42.76 19.50 2.23
N SER A 61 -42.65 19.15 0.95
CA SER A 61 -43.61 18.30 0.25
C SER A 61 -42.96 16.97 -0.11
N CYS A 62 -43.64 15.87 0.18
CA CYS A 62 -43.10 14.54 -0.08
C CYS A 62 -43.19 14.16 -1.56
N PRO A 63 -42.21 13.41 -2.09
CA PRO A 63 -42.28 12.86 -3.44
C PRO A 63 -43.54 12.02 -3.64
N SER A 64 -44.14 12.10 -4.84
CA SER A 64 -45.35 11.33 -5.16
C SER A 64 -45.07 9.82 -5.33
N ASP A 65 -43.82 9.45 -5.56
CA ASP A 65 -43.35 8.07 -5.54
C ASP A 65 -42.50 7.83 -4.29
N ALA A 66 -42.96 6.94 -3.42
CA ALA A 66 -42.24 6.55 -2.21
C ALA A 66 -40.96 5.74 -2.52
N GLY A 67 -40.88 5.13 -3.71
CA GLY A 67 -39.73 4.29 -4.11
C GLY A 67 -39.78 2.86 -3.59
N CYS A 68 -40.88 2.44 -2.96
CA CYS A 68 -41.13 1.05 -2.54
C CYS A 68 -42.63 0.70 -2.61
N ALA A 69 -42.95 -0.59 -2.43
CA ALA A 69 -44.34 -1.03 -2.43
C ALA A 69 -45.11 -0.44 -1.22
N PRO A 70 -46.42 -0.17 -1.32
CA PRO A 70 -47.20 0.45 -0.23
C PRO A 70 -47.11 -0.26 1.12
N LYS A 71 -46.89 -1.58 1.12
CA LYS A 71 -46.73 -2.40 2.33
C LYS A 71 -45.38 -2.23 3.05
N GLU A 72 -44.39 -1.68 2.36
CA GLU A 72 -43.02 -1.47 2.87
C GLU A 72 -42.83 -0.03 3.40
N ILE A 73 -43.83 0.83 3.21
CA ILE A 73 -43.78 2.22 3.63
C ILE A 73 -43.84 2.30 5.16
N VAL A 74 -42.87 2.98 5.75
CA VAL A 74 -42.76 3.22 7.18
C VAL A 74 -43.02 4.70 7.47
N VAL A 75 -44.05 4.99 8.26
CA VAL A 75 -44.36 6.36 8.73
C VAL A 75 -43.63 6.59 10.04
N ILE A 76 -42.92 7.71 10.14
CA ILE A 76 -42.05 8.04 11.28
C ILE A 76 -42.50 9.38 11.83
N ASP A 77 -42.92 9.41 13.10
CA ASP A 77 -43.60 10.56 13.69
C ASP A 77 -42.79 11.87 13.67
N SER A 78 -41.46 11.79 13.63
CA SER A 78 -40.54 12.94 13.60
C SER A 78 -40.10 13.38 12.19
N GLU A 79 -40.48 12.64 11.15
CA GLU A 79 -40.09 12.91 9.77
C GLU A 79 -41.29 13.39 8.96
N CYS A 80 -41.06 14.36 8.05
CA CYS A 80 -42.12 14.84 7.18
C CYS A 80 -42.64 13.73 6.25
N CYS A 81 -41.70 12.99 5.68
CA CYS A 81 -41.99 12.05 4.61
C CYS A 81 -41.84 10.61 5.08
N PRO A 82 -42.78 9.73 4.66
CA PRO A 82 -42.66 8.33 4.95
C PRO A 82 -41.40 7.76 4.27
N GLN A 83 -40.77 6.82 4.95
CA GLN A 83 -39.53 6.20 4.51
C GLN A 83 -39.80 4.81 3.95
N CYS A 84 -38.86 4.33 3.14
CA CYS A 84 -38.81 2.97 2.65
C CYS A 84 -37.56 2.28 3.21
N PRO A 85 -37.53 0.94 3.24
CA PRO A 85 -36.31 0.17 3.47
C PRO A 85 -35.14 0.71 2.65
N TYR A 86 -33.97 0.78 3.27
CA TYR A 86 -32.77 1.25 2.61
C TYR A 86 -32.19 0.15 1.72
N ARG A 87 -32.01 0.48 0.44
CA ARG A 87 -31.37 -0.39 -0.54
C ARG A 87 -30.13 0.30 -1.07
N MET A 88 -29.00 -0.37 -1.02
CA MET A 88 -27.71 0.12 -1.51
C MET A 88 -27.22 -0.78 -2.63
N PHE A 89 -27.02 -0.22 -3.82
CA PHE A 89 -26.47 -0.91 -4.98
C PHE A 89 -25.13 -0.29 -5.36
N VAL A 90 -24.04 -0.95 -5.01
CA VAL A 90 -22.68 -0.50 -5.35
C VAL A 90 -22.28 -1.10 -6.68
N ALA A 91 -21.87 -0.25 -7.60
CA ALA A 91 -21.47 -0.62 -8.95
C ALA A 91 -19.96 -0.83 -9.07
N ASP A 92 -19.15 -0.08 -8.33
CA ASP A 92 -17.70 -0.13 -8.43
C ASP A 92 -17.04 0.48 -7.19
N THR A 93 -15.81 0.07 -6.91
CA THR A 93 -14.94 0.58 -5.85
C THR A 93 -13.64 1.04 -6.46
N GLU A 94 -13.14 2.23 -6.11
CA GLU A 94 -11.88 2.77 -6.66
C GLU A 94 -11.01 3.36 -5.55
N ILE A 95 -9.78 2.87 -5.43
CA ILE A 95 -8.73 3.44 -4.59
C ILE A 95 -8.22 4.70 -5.28
N ILE A 96 -8.38 5.84 -4.60
CA ILE A 96 -7.92 7.14 -5.08
C ILE A 96 -6.84 7.70 -4.15
N ASN A 97 -6.06 8.67 -4.62
CA ASN A 97 -5.09 9.42 -3.80
C ASN A 97 -4.06 8.56 -3.03
N THR A 98 -3.76 7.36 -3.54
CA THR A 98 -2.66 6.51 -3.06
C THR A 98 -1.35 6.89 -3.75
N GLN A 99 -0.22 6.56 -3.14
CA GLN A 99 1.11 6.83 -3.70
C GLN A 99 1.93 5.54 -3.74
N PRO A 100 2.75 5.34 -4.79
CA PRO A 100 3.73 4.26 -4.81
C PRO A 100 4.63 4.34 -3.58
N LEU A 101 4.91 3.17 -3.02
CA LEU A 101 5.68 2.99 -1.82
C LEU A 101 7.03 2.37 -2.19
N VAL A 102 8.10 2.86 -1.55
CA VAL A 102 9.38 2.16 -1.50
C VAL A 102 9.49 1.53 -0.12
N PHE A 103 9.61 0.21 -0.08
CA PHE A 103 9.63 -0.56 1.16
C PHE A 103 10.50 -1.78 1.03
N LYS A 104 10.80 -2.38 2.18
CA LYS A 104 11.64 -3.56 2.27
C LYS A 104 10.87 -4.73 2.87
N GLU A 105 11.29 -5.95 2.58
CA GLU A 105 10.80 -7.11 3.32
C GLU A 105 11.01 -6.91 4.83
N GLY A 106 10.02 -7.28 5.63
CA GLY A 106 10.00 -7.09 7.08
C GLY A 106 9.63 -5.68 7.54
N ASP A 107 9.46 -4.71 6.63
CA ASP A 107 9.05 -3.36 7.02
C ASP A 107 7.62 -3.32 7.57
N LYS A 108 7.34 -2.29 8.36
CA LYS A 108 5.99 -1.84 8.67
C LYS A 108 5.78 -0.47 8.04
N LYS A 109 4.79 -0.34 7.16
CA LYS A 109 4.47 0.94 6.50
C LYS A 109 3.01 1.29 6.70
N ARG A 110 2.74 2.59 6.67
CA ARG A 110 1.37 3.11 6.72
C ARG A 110 0.99 3.67 5.36
N ILE A 111 0.12 2.96 4.66
CA ILE A 111 -0.43 3.35 3.37
C ILE A 111 -1.57 4.34 3.64
N LYS A 112 -1.51 5.50 2.99
CA LYS A 112 -2.57 6.51 3.01
C LYS A 112 -3.26 6.52 1.66
N PHE A 113 -4.58 6.49 1.68
CA PHE A 113 -5.38 6.44 0.46
C PHE A 113 -6.74 7.10 0.69
N GLY A 114 -7.49 7.31 -0.38
CA GLY A 114 -8.91 7.57 -0.37
C GLY A 114 -9.65 6.47 -1.12
N LEU A 115 -10.96 6.49 -1.03
CA LEU A 115 -11.84 5.51 -1.67
C LEU A 115 -13.01 6.27 -2.31
N ASP A 116 -13.28 6.07 -3.59
CA ASP A 116 -14.55 6.46 -4.22
C ASP A 116 -15.40 5.22 -4.45
N ILE A 117 -16.71 5.37 -4.24
CA ILE A 117 -17.67 4.29 -4.44
C ILE A 117 -18.69 4.74 -5.50
N THR A 118 -18.71 4.01 -6.61
CA THR A 118 -19.72 4.22 -7.64
C THR A 118 -21.00 3.51 -7.25
N VAL A 119 -22.12 4.24 -7.28
CA VAL A 119 -23.43 3.76 -6.83
C VAL A 119 -24.43 3.80 -7.97
N ASP A 120 -25.19 2.72 -8.16
CA ASP A 120 -26.33 2.75 -9.09
C ASP A 120 -27.45 3.60 -8.50
N LYS A 121 -27.49 4.88 -8.92
CA LYS A 121 -28.49 5.87 -8.50
C LYS A 121 -29.94 5.44 -8.79
N ARG A 122 -30.19 4.57 -9.78
CA ARG A 122 -31.55 4.19 -10.16
C ARG A 122 -32.12 3.18 -9.17
N ARG A 123 -31.29 2.25 -8.70
CA ARG A 123 -31.69 1.17 -7.79
C ARG A 123 -31.51 1.52 -6.31
N THR A 124 -30.56 2.40 -5.99
CA THR A 124 -30.26 2.81 -4.60
C THR A 124 -31.32 3.76 -4.05
N SER A 125 -31.60 3.65 -2.75
CA SER A 125 -32.49 4.56 -2.02
C SER A 125 -32.00 6.02 -2.09
N ARG A 126 -32.90 7.00 -1.92
CA ARG A 126 -32.52 8.42 -2.01
C ARG A 126 -31.47 8.81 -0.97
N ILE A 127 -31.60 8.25 0.23
CA ILE A 127 -30.70 8.41 1.37
C ILE A 127 -30.49 7.02 1.98
N VAL A 128 -29.28 6.74 2.46
CA VAL A 128 -28.97 5.57 3.30
C VAL A 128 -28.11 6.07 4.46
N ARG A 129 -28.65 5.95 5.68
CA ARG A 129 -28.04 6.48 6.91
C ARG A 129 -28.23 5.54 8.09
N GLY A 130 -27.31 5.59 9.03
CA GLY A 130 -27.26 4.66 10.14
C GLY A 130 -25.89 4.66 10.80
N GLU A 131 -25.72 3.72 11.71
CA GLU A 131 -24.47 3.45 12.40
C GLU A 131 -23.92 2.11 11.90
N ASN A 132 -22.60 2.04 11.76
CA ASN A 132 -21.91 0.81 11.38
C ASN A 132 -22.52 0.14 10.13
N LEU A 133 -22.70 0.88 9.05
CA LEU A 133 -23.29 0.34 7.82
C LEU A 133 -22.24 -0.30 6.89
N TRP A 134 -21.02 0.22 6.92
CA TRP A 134 -19.98 -0.09 5.95
C TRP A 134 -18.74 -0.68 6.62
N LYS A 135 -18.10 -1.65 5.97
CA LYS A 135 -16.76 -2.13 6.32
C LYS A 135 -15.86 -2.09 5.09
N LEU A 136 -14.57 -1.88 5.32
CA LEU A 136 -13.55 -1.89 4.27
C LEU A 136 -12.44 -2.85 4.66
N GLY A 137 -12.41 -4.02 4.00
CA GLY A 137 -11.28 -4.94 4.10
C GLY A 137 -10.07 -4.38 3.36
N ALA A 138 -8.86 -4.67 3.83
CA ALA A 138 -7.62 -4.25 3.17
C ALA A 138 -6.53 -5.32 3.33
N TRP A 139 -5.76 -5.58 2.26
CA TRP A 139 -4.66 -6.54 2.27
C TRP A 139 -3.62 -6.24 1.19
N ILE A 140 -2.51 -6.97 1.26
CA ILE A 140 -1.48 -7.03 0.24
C ILE A 140 -1.60 -8.35 -0.54
N SER A 141 -1.43 -8.27 -1.85
CA SER A 141 -1.62 -9.36 -2.82
C SER A 141 -0.45 -9.44 -3.80
N ASP A 142 -0.21 -10.64 -4.35
CA ASP A 142 0.73 -10.91 -5.43
C ASP A 142 0.13 -10.60 -6.83
N ASN A 143 -1.21 -10.53 -6.92
CA ASN A 143 -1.96 -10.27 -8.15
C ASN A 143 -2.89 -9.06 -8.06
N ASP A 144 -3.22 -8.50 -9.22
CA ASP A 144 -4.10 -7.34 -9.42
C ASP A 144 -5.59 -7.62 -9.21
N GLU A 145 -5.99 -8.88 -9.10
CA GLU A 145 -7.36 -9.27 -8.76
C GLU A 145 -7.58 -9.40 -7.24
N GLY A 146 -6.51 -9.31 -6.44
CA GLY A 146 -6.57 -9.43 -4.98
C GLY A 146 -6.97 -10.82 -4.47
N THR A 147 -6.82 -11.85 -5.31
CA THR A 147 -7.20 -13.24 -4.99
C THR A 147 -6.07 -13.99 -4.29
N GLY A 148 -6.35 -15.15 -3.70
CA GLY A 148 -5.32 -15.99 -3.08
C GLY A 148 -4.98 -15.61 -1.64
N GLU A 149 -3.69 -15.70 -1.28
CA GLU A 149 -3.22 -15.40 0.06
C GLU A 149 -3.26 -13.88 0.33
N LYS A 150 -3.79 -13.50 1.51
CA LYS A 150 -3.94 -12.10 1.89
C LYS A 150 -2.92 -11.73 2.96
N PHE A 151 -1.85 -11.06 2.55
CA PHE A 151 -0.83 -10.56 3.48
C PHE A 151 -1.33 -9.30 4.19
N SER A 152 -0.95 -9.11 5.45
CA SER A 152 -1.37 -7.95 6.27
C SER A 152 -2.89 -7.73 6.37
N PHE A 153 -3.69 -8.79 6.19
CA PHE A 153 -5.14 -8.63 6.10
C PHE A 153 -5.75 -7.96 7.35
N GLN A 154 -6.52 -6.90 7.11
CA GLN A 154 -7.37 -6.25 8.09
C GLN A 154 -8.82 -6.30 7.58
N GLU A 155 -9.71 -6.87 8.39
CA GLU A 155 -11.12 -7.05 8.03
C GLU A 155 -11.87 -5.72 7.92
N ASN A 156 -11.51 -4.73 8.73
CA ASN A 156 -12.09 -3.40 8.64
C ASN A 156 -11.07 -2.32 9.00
N VAL A 157 -10.77 -1.43 8.04
CA VAL A 157 -9.89 -0.27 8.24
C VAL A 157 -10.65 1.05 8.43
N PHE A 158 -11.98 1.02 8.34
CA PHE A 158 -12.82 2.18 8.63
C PHE A 158 -12.87 2.49 10.13
N SER A 159 -12.85 3.78 10.48
CA SER A 159 -13.20 4.24 11.82
C SER A 159 -14.72 4.25 12.03
N GLU A 160 -15.18 4.38 13.27
CA GLU A 160 -16.63 4.51 13.60
C GLU A 160 -17.32 5.63 12.79
N LYS A 161 -16.60 6.72 12.48
CA LYS A 161 -17.14 7.79 11.65
C LYS A 161 -17.30 7.35 10.19
N ASP A 162 -16.31 6.62 9.68
CA ASP A 162 -16.29 6.18 8.29
C ASP A 162 -17.36 5.10 8.03
N THR A 163 -17.58 4.20 9.00
CA THR A 163 -18.63 3.16 8.91
C THR A 163 -20.05 3.72 8.96
N ALA A 164 -20.23 4.93 9.50
CA ALA A 164 -21.50 5.64 9.59
C ALA A 164 -21.69 6.71 8.48
N GLN A 165 -20.83 6.75 7.46
CA GLN A 165 -20.91 7.74 6.39
C GLN A 165 -22.25 7.62 5.64
N GLU A 166 -23.06 8.68 5.64
CA GLU A 166 -24.34 8.70 4.94
C GLU A 166 -24.14 8.74 3.41
N TYR A 167 -24.95 7.97 2.69
CA TYR A 167 -25.14 8.15 1.25
C TYR A 167 -26.38 9.01 0.99
N SER A 168 -26.28 9.97 0.08
CA SER A 168 -27.40 10.85 -0.30
C SER A 168 -27.32 11.24 -1.77
N LYS A 169 -28.37 10.96 -2.55
CA LYS A 169 -28.40 11.29 -4.00
C LYS A 169 -28.14 12.77 -4.31
N PRO A 170 -28.67 13.75 -3.55
CA PRO A 170 -28.35 15.16 -3.74
C PRO A 170 -26.86 15.51 -3.60
N ALA A 171 -26.11 14.76 -2.79
CA ALA A 171 -24.69 14.99 -2.55
C ALA A 171 -23.78 14.12 -3.44
N TYR A 172 -24.36 13.25 -4.28
CA TYR A 172 -23.64 12.26 -5.08
C TYR A 172 -23.77 12.55 -6.60
N PRO A 173 -22.70 12.45 -7.42
CA PRO A 173 -21.31 12.14 -7.07
C PRO A 173 -20.51 13.35 -6.57
N PRO A 174 -19.38 13.12 -5.86
CA PRO A 174 -18.81 11.81 -5.49
C PRO A 174 -19.33 11.27 -4.13
N TRP A 175 -19.05 10.00 -3.81
CA TRP A 175 -19.27 9.45 -2.45
C TRP A 175 -17.98 8.82 -1.96
N GLU A 176 -17.14 9.66 -1.38
CA GLU A 176 -15.73 9.37 -1.12
C GLU A 176 -15.39 9.36 0.37
N TRP A 177 -14.40 8.54 0.71
CA TRP A 177 -13.64 8.64 1.95
C TRP A 177 -12.26 9.22 1.66
N SER A 178 -11.82 10.11 2.54
CA SER A 178 -10.51 10.74 2.43
C SER A 178 -9.65 10.43 3.65
N ASN A 179 -8.34 10.32 3.45
CA ASN A 179 -7.36 10.12 4.51
C ASN A 179 -7.49 8.79 5.26
N LEU A 180 -7.96 7.74 4.57
CA LEU A 180 -7.93 6.37 5.07
C LEU A 180 -6.49 5.91 5.27
N LYS A 181 -6.30 4.98 6.21
CA LYS A 181 -4.99 4.49 6.61
C LYS A 181 -5.02 2.98 6.78
N PHE A 182 -4.10 2.30 6.12
CA PHE A 182 -3.85 0.89 6.31
C PHE A 182 -2.41 0.71 6.81
N ASN A 183 -2.25 -0.02 7.92
CA ASN A 183 -0.93 -0.33 8.47
C ASN A 183 -0.51 -1.71 7.95
N ALA A 184 0.35 -1.75 6.94
CA ALA A 184 0.87 -2.97 6.33
C ALA A 184 2.15 -3.44 7.04
N GLU A 185 2.27 -4.75 7.23
CA GLU A 185 3.44 -5.48 7.72
C GLU A 185 3.93 -6.46 6.62
N PHE A 186 5.09 -6.20 6.05
CA PHE A 186 5.64 -6.99 4.93
C PHE A 186 6.42 -8.22 5.43
N THR A 187 5.77 -9.02 6.28
CA THR A 187 6.34 -10.23 6.89
C THR A 187 5.58 -11.46 6.45
N GLY A 188 6.27 -12.60 6.33
CA GLY A 188 5.67 -13.89 6.01
C GLY A 188 5.78 -14.30 4.54
N GLY A 189 6.15 -13.37 3.67
CA GLY A 189 6.46 -13.57 2.25
C GLY A 189 7.68 -12.77 1.77
N VAL A 190 7.91 -12.80 0.46
CA VAL A 190 9.00 -12.15 -0.28
C VAL A 190 8.46 -11.02 -1.17
N CYS A 191 9.33 -10.27 -1.85
CA CYS A 191 8.86 -9.15 -2.67
C CYS A 191 7.86 -9.54 -3.77
N GLU A 192 7.97 -10.73 -4.35
CA GLU A 192 7.00 -11.24 -5.35
C GLU A 192 5.59 -11.41 -4.77
N ASP A 193 5.45 -11.58 -3.45
CA ASP A 193 4.16 -11.67 -2.77
C ASP A 193 3.53 -10.28 -2.49
N TYR A 194 4.31 -9.21 -2.60
CA TYR A 194 3.94 -7.84 -2.20
C TYR A 194 3.82 -6.89 -3.38
N GLN A 195 2.94 -7.20 -4.34
CA GLN A 195 2.84 -6.46 -5.60
C GLN A 195 1.71 -5.43 -5.60
N TYR A 196 0.58 -5.75 -4.97
CA TYR A 196 -0.65 -4.96 -5.00
C TYR A 196 -1.19 -4.67 -3.61
N PHE A 197 -1.70 -3.45 -3.42
CA PHE A 197 -2.50 -3.05 -2.28
C PHE A 197 -3.97 -3.10 -2.68
N CYS A 198 -4.74 -3.94 -2.01
CA CYS A 198 -6.12 -4.23 -2.34
C CYS A 198 -7.06 -3.81 -1.21
N VAL A 199 -8.29 -3.42 -1.58
CA VAL A 199 -9.38 -3.16 -0.65
C VAL A 199 -10.66 -3.85 -1.10
N GLU A 200 -11.55 -4.15 -0.16
CA GLU A 200 -12.89 -4.69 -0.43
C GLU A 200 -13.95 -3.88 0.33
N PHE A 201 -14.84 -3.20 -0.39
CA PHE A 201 -15.95 -2.48 0.22
C PHE A 201 -17.15 -3.40 0.45
N ASN A 202 -17.65 -3.48 1.68
CA ASN A 202 -18.76 -4.36 2.00
C ASN A 202 -19.70 -3.76 3.07
N GLN A 203 -20.82 -4.43 3.29
CA GLN A 203 -21.70 -4.16 4.42
C GLN A 203 -21.01 -4.59 5.72
N ALA A 204 -21.08 -3.75 6.76
CA ALA A 204 -20.54 -4.10 8.07
C ALA A 204 -21.34 -5.22 8.74
N ASP A 205 -20.73 -5.83 9.76
CA ASP A 205 -21.43 -6.81 10.59
C ASP A 205 -22.42 -6.06 11.51
N GLU A 206 -23.66 -6.54 11.61
CA GLU A 206 -24.72 -5.90 12.42
C GLU A 206 -24.99 -4.41 12.06
N PRO A 207 -25.42 -4.12 10.82
CA PRO A 207 -25.69 -2.74 10.42
C PRO A 207 -26.95 -2.19 11.09
N ILE A 208 -26.87 -0.96 11.61
CA ILE A 208 -27.97 -0.30 12.31
C ILE A 208 -28.44 0.87 11.46
N SER A 209 -29.53 0.69 10.71
CA SER A 209 -30.13 1.79 9.96
C SER A 209 -30.86 2.76 10.89
N THR A 210 -30.96 4.02 10.48
CA THR A 210 -31.79 4.97 11.22
C THR A 210 -33.25 4.51 11.23
N PHE A 211 -33.89 4.57 12.41
CA PHE A 211 -35.25 4.11 12.68
C PHE A 211 -35.49 2.61 12.49
N ASP A 212 -34.44 1.79 12.52
CA ASP A 212 -34.54 0.32 12.40
C ASP A 212 -35.24 -0.13 11.11
N LEU A 213 -35.02 0.63 10.04
CA LEU A 213 -35.51 0.29 8.71
C LEU A 213 -34.76 -0.93 8.17
N ASN A 214 -35.45 -1.84 7.50
CA ASN A 214 -34.77 -2.92 6.78
C ASN A 214 -33.71 -2.35 5.83
N PHE A 215 -32.51 -2.91 5.87
CA PHE A 215 -31.37 -2.49 5.06
C PHE A 215 -30.86 -3.66 4.22
N THR A 216 -30.59 -3.40 2.94
CA THR A 216 -29.98 -4.37 2.02
C THR A 216 -28.85 -3.74 1.23
N PHE A 217 -27.69 -4.37 1.27
CA PHE A 217 -26.53 -4.08 0.43
C PHE A 217 -26.41 -5.10 -0.71
N THR A 218 -26.07 -4.65 -1.92
CA THR A 218 -25.93 -5.54 -3.08
C THR A 218 -24.91 -4.98 -4.07
N ALA A 219 -23.97 -5.81 -4.50
CA ALA A 219 -23.15 -5.50 -5.67
C ALA A 219 -24.01 -5.52 -6.94
N VAL A 220 -23.82 -4.58 -7.85
CA VAL A 220 -24.53 -4.57 -9.12
C VAL A 220 -24.28 -5.88 -9.86
N ASP A 221 -25.38 -6.52 -10.28
CA ASP A 221 -25.42 -7.82 -10.97
C ASP A 221 -24.94 -9.01 -10.11
N ASN A 222 -24.74 -8.79 -8.80
CA ASN A 222 -24.15 -9.72 -7.84
C ASN A 222 -22.69 -10.11 -8.17
N GLU A 223 -21.98 -9.25 -8.91
CA GLU A 223 -20.55 -9.37 -9.19
C GLU A 223 -19.75 -8.76 -8.02
N LEU A 224 -19.41 -9.59 -7.04
CA LEU A 224 -18.73 -9.15 -5.81
C LEU A 224 -17.29 -8.68 -6.07
N GLU A 225 -16.67 -9.17 -7.14
CA GLU A 225 -15.35 -8.75 -7.62
C GLU A 225 -15.29 -7.25 -7.92
N ARG A 226 -16.41 -6.61 -8.29
CA ARG A 226 -16.49 -5.14 -8.49
C ARG A 226 -16.35 -4.33 -7.20
N LEU A 227 -16.42 -5.00 -6.06
CA LEU A 227 -16.23 -4.38 -4.75
C LEU A 227 -14.78 -4.45 -4.28
N VAL A 228 -13.94 -5.13 -5.06
CA VAL A 228 -12.50 -5.23 -4.84
C VAL A 228 -11.79 -4.29 -5.82
N ASP A 229 -10.86 -3.51 -5.30
CA ASP A 229 -9.93 -2.74 -6.13
C ASP A 229 -8.51 -2.92 -5.63
N CYS A 230 -7.57 -2.98 -6.57
CA CYS A 230 -6.17 -3.25 -6.31
C CYS A 230 -5.30 -2.30 -7.11
N VAL A 231 -4.34 -1.68 -6.43
CA VAL A 231 -3.37 -0.77 -7.03
C VAL A 231 -1.96 -1.28 -6.80
N SER A 232 -1.06 -1.03 -7.75
CA SER A 232 0.34 -1.38 -7.58
C SER A 232 0.93 -0.70 -6.34
N LEU A 233 1.60 -1.49 -5.49
CA LEU A 233 2.20 -1.03 -4.25
C LEU A 233 3.42 -0.12 -4.49
N GLY A 234 4.19 -0.37 -5.54
CA GLY A 234 5.46 0.31 -5.82
C GLY A 234 6.65 -0.65 -5.79
N GLU A 235 7.77 -0.20 -5.24
CA GLU A 235 9.05 -0.94 -5.27
C GLU A 235 9.32 -1.62 -3.93
N CYS A 236 9.37 -2.95 -3.96
CA CYS A 236 9.83 -3.77 -2.84
C CYS A 236 11.32 -4.10 -2.99
N GLN A 237 12.05 -4.04 -1.88
CA GLN A 237 13.47 -4.36 -1.80
C GLN A 237 13.72 -5.50 -0.81
N GLY A 238 14.39 -6.56 -1.29
CA GLY A 238 14.94 -7.61 -0.45
C GLY A 238 16.37 -7.30 0.01
N MET A 239 17.23 -8.31 0.00
CA MET A 239 18.68 -8.11 0.16
C MET A 239 19.29 -7.70 -1.17
N ILE A 240 20.18 -6.71 -1.18
CA ILE A 240 20.81 -6.20 -2.41
C ILE A 240 22.31 -6.39 -2.31
N ALA A 241 22.85 -7.29 -3.13
CA ALA A 241 24.28 -7.53 -3.23
C ALA A 241 24.93 -6.53 -4.20
N THR A 242 26.09 -5.97 -3.81
CA THR A 242 26.74 -4.86 -4.52
C THR A 242 28.14 -5.18 -5.01
N ASP A 243 28.85 -6.07 -4.32
CA ASP A 243 30.19 -6.47 -4.74
C ASP A 243 30.44 -7.91 -4.34
N LEU A 244 31.30 -8.55 -5.12
CA LEU A 244 31.81 -9.89 -4.88
C LEU A 244 33.33 -9.77 -4.96
N ASP A 245 34.07 -10.21 -3.96
CA ASP A 245 35.51 -10.43 -4.08
C ASP A 245 35.85 -11.85 -3.64
N TRP A 246 36.94 -12.38 -4.18
CA TRP A 246 37.32 -13.74 -3.86
C TRP A 246 38.81 -13.97 -4.08
N GLU A 247 39.41 -14.80 -3.23
CA GLU A 247 40.76 -15.33 -3.42
C GLU A 247 40.69 -16.85 -3.54
N MET A 248 41.58 -17.44 -4.35
CA MET A 248 41.61 -18.89 -4.56
C MET A 248 43.05 -19.39 -4.53
N GLU A 249 43.25 -20.49 -3.81
CA GLU A 249 44.51 -21.20 -3.73
C GLU A 249 44.34 -22.63 -4.23
N ALA A 250 45.30 -23.08 -5.04
CA ALA A 250 45.36 -24.44 -5.54
C ALA A 250 46.66 -25.10 -5.07
N GLN A 251 46.55 -26.24 -4.40
CA GLN A 251 47.72 -27.04 -4.02
C GLN A 251 48.04 -28.04 -5.13
N ASP A 252 49.20 -27.88 -5.76
CA ASP A 252 49.72 -28.74 -6.84
C ASP A 252 48.69 -29.02 -7.96
N PRO A 253 48.29 -27.98 -8.73
CA PRO A 253 47.31 -28.12 -9.80
C PRO A 253 47.76 -29.13 -10.87
N ASN A 254 46.92 -30.15 -11.11
CA ASN A 254 47.18 -31.23 -12.06
C ASN A 254 46.43 -30.97 -13.36
N PHE A 255 47.12 -31.09 -14.48
CA PHE A 255 46.55 -30.88 -15.81
C PHE A 255 45.46 -31.92 -16.13
N GLY A 256 44.26 -31.43 -16.47
CA GLY A 256 43.17 -32.26 -16.98
C GLY A 256 42.43 -33.06 -15.90
N THR A 257 42.69 -32.78 -14.62
CA THR A 257 42.00 -33.42 -13.49
C THR A 257 41.64 -32.39 -12.44
N ALA A 258 40.42 -32.47 -11.89
CA ALA A 258 40.01 -31.61 -10.80
C ALA A 258 40.93 -31.79 -9.59
N THR A 259 41.43 -30.68 -9.05
CA THR A 259 42.27 -30.63 -7.84
C THR A 259 41.56 -29.89 -6.73
N PRO A 260 41.84 -30.22 -5.45
CA PRO A 260 41.34 -29.45 -4.33
C PRO A 260 41.82 -28.00 -4.42
N VAL A 261 40.85 -27.09 -4.46
CA VAL A 261 41.07 -25.65 -4.34
C VAL A 261 40.37 -25.16 -3.06
N THR A 262 40.97 -24.15 -2.44
CA THR A 262 40.38 -23.41 -1.32
C THR A 262 40.12 -21.99 -1.78
N MET A 263 38.97 -21.43 -1.41
CA MET A 263 38.57 -20.09 -1.77
C MET A 263 38.00 -19.33 -0.58
N ASP A 264 38.40 -18.08 -0.47
CA ASP A 264 37.80 -17.10 0.43
C ASP A 264 36.91 -16.20 -0.42
N VAL A 265 35.63 -16.07 -0.05
CA VAL A 265 34.63 -15.30 -0.80
C VAL A 265 34.00 -14.24 0.08
N ASP A 266 34.07 -13.00 -0.38
CA ASP A 266 33.56 -11.81 0.29
C ASP A 266 32.42 -11.21 -0.53
N VAL A 267 31.23 -11.13 0.04
CA VAL A 267 30.07 -10.50 -0.61
C VAL A 267 29.64 -9.26 0.15
N SER A 268 29.64 -8.11 -0.51
CA SER A 268 29.13 -6.86 0.04
C SER A 268 27.65 -6.68 -0.28
N PHE A 269 26.90 -6.18 0.69
CA PHE A 269 25.49 -5.81 0.55
C PHE A 269 25.30 -4.32 0.83
N THR A 270 24.26 -3.72 0.23
CA THR A 270 23.91 -2.32 0.52
C THR A 270 23.57 -2.16 2.01
N GLN A 271 23.87 -0.99 2.60
CA GLN A 271 23.41 -0.66 3.96
C GLN A 271 21.88 -0.61 4.07
N ASP A 272 21.21 -0.47 2.92
CA ASP A 272 19.77 -0.50 2.79
C ASP A 272 19.18 -1.93 2.80
N SER A 273 19.99 -2.97 2.68
CA SER A 273 19.49 -4.35 2.69
C SER A 273 18.81 -4.75 4.00
N VAL A 274 17.88 -5.70 3.90
CA VAL A 274 17.20 -6.31 5.05
C VAL A 274 18.14 -7.27 5.79
N ASP A 275 18.03 -7.30 7.12
CA ASP A 275 18.64 -8.37 7.94
C ASP A 275 17.88 -9.67 7.73
N ARG A 276 18.54 -10.71 7.21
CA ARG A 276 17.95 -12.07 7.16
C ARG A 276 18.84 -13.07 7.87
N LYS A 277 18.23 -13.80 8.79
CA LYS A 277 18.83 -14.97 9.45
C LYS A 277 18.13 -16.21 8.93
N GLY A 278 18.92 -17.20 8.55
CA GLY A 278 18.42 -18.43 7.97
C GLY A 278 19.53 -19.45 7.78
N GLU A 279 19.09 -20.65 7.43
CA GLU A 279 19.91 -21.79 7.06
C GLU A 279 19.83 -21.97 5.54
N ASN A 280 20.91 -22.46 4.94
CA ASN A 280 20.97 -22.72 3.50
C ASN A 280 20.49 -21.52 2.65
N MET A 281 21.11 -20.36 2.81
CA MET A 281 20.68 -19.13 2.15
C MET A 281 21.38 -18.92 0.81
N TRP A 282 22.63 -19.39 0.70
CA TRP A 282 23.59 -18.95 -0.30
C TRP A 282 24.13 -20.10 -1.14
N ARG A 283 24.47 -19.78 -2.38
CA ARG A 283 25.22 -20.63 -3.30
C ARG A 283 26.45 -19.90 -3.78
N VAL A 284 27.59 -20.57 -3.69
CA VAL A 284 28.82 -20.16 -4.37
C VAL A 284 29.13 -21.21 -5.43
N GLY A 285 29.26 -20.79 -6.68
CA GLY A 285 29.68 -21.63 -7.79
C GLY A 285 31.04 -21.19 -8.33
N VAL A 286 31.80 -22.12 -8.90
CA VAL A 286 33.04 -21.85 -9.62
C VAL A 286 33.00 -22.46 -11.02
N PHE A 287 33.50 -21.75 -12.02
CA PHE A 287 33.64 -22.25 -13.38
C PHE A 287 34.75 -21.51 -14.14
N ALA A 288 35.26 -22.11 -15.21
CA ALA A 288 36.12 -21.41 -16.17
C ALA A 288 35.31 -20.83 -17.33
N SER A 289 35.75 -19.67 -17.85
CA SER A 289 35.13 -19.00 -18.99
C SER A 289 36.17 -18.40 -19.94
N ALA A 290 35.78 -18.23 -21.20
CA ALA A 290 36.52 -17.46 -22.19
C ALA A 290 36.39 -15.94 -21.97
N ASN A 291 35.29 -15.51 -21.35
CA ASN A 291 34.91 -14.10 -21.26
C ASN A 291 35.16 -13.53 -19.85
N GLU A 292 35.56 -12.26 -19.79
CA GLU A 292 35.89 -11.55 -18.55
C GLU A 292 34.66 -11.32 -17.64
N ASP A 293 33.46 -11.31 -18.20
CA ASP A 293 32.19 -11.20 -17.48
C ASP A 293 31.58 -12.56 -17.12
N GLY A 294 32.21 -13.67 -17.53
CA GLY A 294 31.71 -15.02 -17.30
C GLY A 294 30.54 -15.42 -18.18
N SER A 295 30.15 -14.60 -19.17
CA SER A 295 29.14 -14.95 -20.17
C SER A 295 29.60 -16.13 -21.06
N GLY A 296 28.66 -16.78 -21.74
CA GLY A 296 28.95 -17.90 -22.63
C GLY A 296 29.11 -19.26 -21.93
N PRO A 297 29.75 -20.25 -22.58
CA PRO A 297 29.88 -21.60 -22.04
C PRO A 297 30.70 -21.65 -20.75
N ARG A 298 30.16 -22.33 -19.73
CA ARG A 298 30.84 -22.58 -18.46
C ARG A 298 31.58 -23.92 -18.51
N ILE A 299 32.88 -23.91 -18.22
CA ILE A 299 33.74 -25.11 -18.23
C ILE A 299 34.00 -25.57 -16.80
N ASP A 300 33.94 -26.90 -16.59
CA ASP A 300 34.14 -27.56 -15.29
C ASP A 300 33.35 -26.90 -14.15
N GLN A 301 32.08 -26.58 -14.43
CA GLN A 301 31.25 -25.85 -13.48
C GLN A 301 30.99 -26.70 -12.23
N VAL A 302 31.40 -26.16 -11.09
CA VAL A 302 30.90 -26.58 -9.78
C VAL A 302 29.77 -25.63 -9.40
N TYR A 303 28.56 -26.17 -9.32
CA TYR A 303 27.35 -25.37 -9.10
C TYR A 303 27.24 -24.81 -7.66
N GLN A 304 27.63 -25.60 -6.66
CA GLN A 304 27.61 -25.25 -5.24
C GLN A 304 28.89 -25.77 -4.58
N THR A 305 29.63 -24.89 -3.94
CA THR A 305 30.86 -25.19 -3.20
C THR A 305 30.68 -25.13 -1.69
N LEU A 306 29.64 -24.44 -1.21
CA LEU A 306 29.36 -24.34 0.22
C LEU A 306 28.79 -25.65 0.76
N ASP A 307 29.28 -26.06 1.93
CA ASP A 307 28.61 -27.06 2.75
C ASP A 307 27.44 -26.44 3.53
N GLU A 308 26.67 -27.28 4.24
CA GLU A 308 25.48 -26.85 4.99
C GLU A 308 25.81 -25.78 6.06
N ALA A 309 27.04 -25.80 6.61
CA ALA A 309 27.50 -24.81 7.59
C ALA A 309 27.90 -23.49 6.93
N GLY A 310 28.60 -23.53 5.78
CA GLY A 310 29.00 -22.37 4.99
C GLY A 310 27.84 -21.69 4.26
N ALA A 311 26.73 -22.40 4.02
CA ALA A 311 25.51 -21.84 3.47
C ALA A 311 24.65 -21.05 4.49
N SER A 312 25.13 -20.84 5.72
CA SER A 312 24.38 -20.18 6.80
C SER A 312 24.75 -18.70 7.02
N THR A 313 23.72 -17.90 7.35
CA THR A 313 23.64 -16.48 7.79
C THR A 313 24.67 -15.43 7.31
N ALA A 314 24.17 -14.42 6.57
CA ALA A 314 24.79 -13.08 6.48
C ALA A 314 24.18 -12.12 7.54
N LYS A 315 24.94 -11.13 8.03
CA LYS A 315 24.44 -10.06 8.93
C LYS A 315 24.30 -8.73 8.14
N LYS A 316 23.40 -7.83 8.55
CA LYS A 316 23.23 -6.49 7.92
C LYS A 316 24.53 -5.73 7.82
N GLY A 317 24.72 -5.08 6.67
CA GLY A 317 25.75 -4.05 6.49
C GLY A 317 27.16 -4.53 6.77
N SER A 318 27.36 -5.85 6.85
CA SER A 318 28.65 -6.51 6.90
C SER A 318 28.88 -7.26 5.59
N ASN A 319 30.15 -7.43 5.24
CA ASN A 319 30.50 -8.46 4.28
C ASN A 319 30.02 -9.82 4.80
N LEU A 320 29.43 -10.60 3.91
CA LEU A 320 29.34 -12.04 4.09
C LEU A 320 30.72 -12.59 3.72
N GLU A 321 31.48 -13.00 4.72
CA GLU A 321 32.80 -13.61 4.57
C GLU A 321 32.63 -15.13 4.64
N LEU A 322 32.91 -15.81 3.54
CA LEU A 322 32.88 -17.26 3.40
C LEU A 322 34.32 -17.74 3.25
N ALA A 323 34.94 -18.07 4.38
CA ALA A 323 36.35 -18.47 4.42
C ALA A 323 36.53 -19.99 4.24
N ASP A 324 37.70 -20.38 3.72
CA ASP A 324 38.14 -21.78 3.59
C ASP A 324 37.17 -22.68 2.81
N VAL A 325 36.41 -22.11 1.86
CA VAL A 325 35.48 -22.88 1.03
C VAL A 325 36.28 -23.84 0.15
N SER A 326 36.05 -25.14 0.28
CA SER A 326 36.85 -26.16 -0.41
C SER A 326 36.03 -26.92 -1.45
N THR A 327 36.57 -27.05 -2.66
CA THR A 327 35.97 -27.83 -3.73
C THR A 327 37.03 -28.47 -4.63
N ASN A 328 36.64 -29.43 -5.47
CA ASN A 328 37.49 -29.94 -6.53
C ASN A 328 37.16 -29.21 -7.84
N PHE A 329 38.15 -28.54 -8.42
CA PHE A 329 38.02 -27.80 -9.67
C PHE A 329 39.26 -28.03 -10.55
N GLU A 330 39.06 -28.20 -11.86
CA GLU A 330 40.12 -28.40 -12.85
C GLU A 330 40.78 -27.06 -13.19
N ILE A 331 41.53 -26.53 -12.22
CA ILE A 331 42.27 -25.27 -12.37
C ILE A 331 43.51 -25.40 -13.27
N GLY A 332 43.97 -26.64 -13.54
CA GLY A 332 45.24 -26.93 -14.20
C GLY A 332 45.31 -26.45 -15.65
N THR A 333 44.22 -26.56 -16.43
CA THR A 333 44.18 -26.10 -17.82
C THR A 333 43.71 -24.65 -17.99
N VAL A 334 43.20 -24.02 -16.93
CA VAL A 334 42.66 -22.65 -16.98
C VAL A 334 43.81 -21.66 -17.23
N GLY A 335 43.61 -20.76 -18.17
CA GLY A 335 44.59 -19.80 -18.67
C GLY A 335 45.49 -20.34 -19.79
N CYS A 336 45.45 -21.66 -20.07
CA CYS A 336 46.27 -22.27 -21.12
C CYS A 336 45.58 -22.30 -22.49
N THR A 337 44.25 -22.14 -22.52
CA THR A 337 43.48 -22.09 -23.77
C THR A 337 42.60 -20.85 -23.81
N PRO A 338 42.29 -20.32 -25.01
CA PRO A 338 41.37 -19.18 -25.13
C PRO A 338 39.97 -19.44 -24.56
N GLU A 339 39.52 -20.70 -24.59
CA GLU A 339 38.19 -21.12 -24.12
C GLU A 339 38.06 -21.10 -22.59
N SER A 340 39.18 -21.11 -21.86
CA SER A 340 39.25 -21.14 -20.39
C SER A 340 40.19 -20.08 -19.84
N SER A 341 40.09 -18.84 -20.31
CA SER A 341 41.05 -17.76 -19.94
C SER A 341 40.85 -17.21 -18.52
N TYR A 342 39.64 -17.35 -17.97
CA TYR A 342 39.26 -16.77 -16.69
C TYR A 342 38.69 -17.83 -15.75
N VAL A 343 38.94 -17.67 -14.45
CA VAL A 343 38.19 -18.34 -13.39
C VAL A 343 37.11 -17.39 -12.92
N CYS A 344 35.88 -17.87 -12.83
CA CYS A 344 34.72 -17.09 -12.41
C CYS A 344 34.12 -17.70 -11.15
N VAL A 345 33.78 -16.83 -10.20
CA VAL A 345 32.99 -17.17 -9.02
C VAL A 345 31.62 -16.54 -9.16
N GLU A 346 30.59 -17.32 -8.89
CA GLU A 346 29.19 -16.91 -8.92
C GLU A 346 28.60 -16.99 -7.51
N PHE A 347 28.04 -15.90 -7.01
CA PHE A 347 27.25 -15.86 -5.78
C PHE A 347 25.77 -15.70 -6.13
N ALA A 348 24.92 -16.55 -5.55
CA ALA A 348 23.48 -16.54 -5.79
C ALA A 348 22.70 -16.99 -4.55
N LYS A 349 21.40 -16.74 -4.55
CA LYS A 349 20.44 -17.40 -3.67
C LYS A 349 20.34 -18.89 -4.05
N VAL A 350 20.17 -19.77 -3.06
CA VAL A 350 19.91 -21.20 -3.33
C VAL A 350 18.45 -21.44 -3.73
N ASP A 351 18.14 -22.57 -4.37
CA ASP A 351 16.80 -22.87 -4.88
C ASP A 351 15.70 -22.94 -3.79
N ASN A 352 16.03 -23.35 -2.56
CA ASN A 352 15.08 -23.46 -1.44
C ASN A 352 15.72 -22.96 -0.13
N PRO A 353 15.82 -21.64 0.08
CA PRO A 353 16.35 -21.08 1.32
C PRO A 353 15.30 -21.11 2.43
N ASP A 354 15.76 -21.15 3.69
CA ASP A 354 14.88 -21.08 4.86
C ASP A 354 15.38 -20.03 5.88
N PRO A 355 14.65 -18.92 6.09
CA PRO A 355 13.41 -18.53 5.42
C PRO A 355 13.67 -18.02 4.01
N ASP A 356 12.62 -18.03 3.18
CA ASP A 356 12.72 -17.43 1.86
C ASP A 356 12.93 -15.90 1.91
N PHE A 357 13.55 -15.36 0.86
CA PHE A 357 13.88 -13.94 0.71
C PHE A 357 14.10 -13.54 -0.75
N THR A 358 13.85 -12.28 -1.09
CA THR A 358 14.28 -11.73 -2.38
C THR A 358 15.75 -11.31 -2.34
N LEU A 359 16.54 -11.78 -3.30
CA LEU A 359 17.89 -11.30 -3.59
C LEU A 359 17.85 -10.41 -4.84
N GLY A 360 18.21 -9.15 -4.68
CA GLY A 360 18.47 -8.22 -5.78
C GLY A 360 19.97 -7.99 -5.95
N ILE A 361 20.34 -7.46 -7.12
CA ILE A 361 21.72 -7.13 -7.48
C ILE A 361 21.77 -5.69 -7.95
N GLU A 362 22.78 -4.94 -7.48
CA GLU A 362 22.95 -3.55 -7.91
C GLU A 362 23.27 -3.48 -9.43
N SER A 363 22.54 -2.60 -10.12
CA SER A 363 22.64 -2.40 -11.56
C SER A 363 24.09 -2.17 -12.03
N GLY A 364 24.52 -2.90 -13.07
CA GLY A 364 25.86 -2.84 -13.66
C GLY A 364 26.79 -4.01 -13.32
N LEU A 365 26.39 -4.91 -12.42
CA LEU A 365 27.16 -6.11 -12.00
C LEU A 365 26.36 -7.42 -12.16
N VAL A 366 25.39 -7.41 -13.07
CA VAL A 366 24.31 -8.39 -13.16
C VAL A 366 24.69 -9.51 -14.14
N SER A 367 24.47 -10.77 -13.75
CA SER A 367 24.48 -11.89 -14.70
C SER A 367 23.37 -11.75 -15.74
N GLU A 368 23.42 -12.49 -16.86
CA GLU A 368 22.37 -12.43 -17.89
C GLU A 368 20.94 -12.68 -17.35
N SER A 369 20.81 -13.37 -16.20
CA SER A 369 19.51 -13.67 -15.57
C SER A 369 19.01 -12.63 -14.57
N GLY A 370 19.85 -11.74 -14.03
CA GLY A 370 19.41 -10.81 -12.97
C GLY A 370 19.75 -11.24 -11.54
N ASP A 371 20.04 -12.53 -11.34
CA ASP A 371 19.83 -13.17 -10.02
C ASP A 371 21.12 -13.65 -9.35
N SER A 372 22.28 -13.46 -10.01
CA SER A 372 23.59 -13.83 -9.46
C SER A 372 24.68 -12.79 -9.72
N LEU A 373 25.58 -12.63 -8.74
CA LEU A 373 26.80 -11.85 -8.87
C LEU A 373 27.90 -12.74 -9.44
N ILE A 374 28.52 -12.32 -10.53
CA ILE A 374 29.63 -13.06 -11.16
C ILE A 374 30.85 -12.15 -11.20
N LYS A 375 31.99 -12.65 -10.72
CA LYS A 375 33.29 -11.97 -10.88
C LYS A 375 34.33 -12.95 -11.36
N CYS A 376 34.96 -12.61 -12.48
CA CYS A 376 36.03 -13.41 -13.06
C CYS A 376 37.39 -12.75 -12.86
N LYS A 377 38.42 -13.57 -12.61
CA LYS A 377 39.82 -13.14 -12.55
C LYS A 377 40.62 -13.90 -13.61
N PRO A 378 41.52 -13.23 -14.35
CA PRO A 378 42.33 -13.89 -15.37
C PRO A 378 43.27 -14.89 -14.71
N GLN A 379 43.31 -16.11 -15.23
CA GLN A 379 44.20 -17.15 -14.72
C GLN A 379 45.43 -17.26 -15.60
N LYS A 380 46.61 -17.31 -14.99
CA LYS A 380 47.83 -17.62 -15.72
C LYS A 380 47.91 -19.13 -15.92
N CYS A 381 48.23 -19.55 -17.14
CA CYS A 381 48.55 -20.94 -17.42
C CYS A 381 49.66 -21.43 -16.48
N TYR A 382 49.39 -22.48 -15.70
CA TYR A 382 50.43 -23.13 -14.91
C TYR A 382 51.39 -23.82 -15.86
N PRO A 383 52.72 -23.60 -15.76
CA PRO A 383 53.65 -24.38 -16.55
C PRO A 383 53.56 -25.85 -16.12
N SER A 384 53.34 -26.76 -17.07
CA SER A 384 53.35 -28.20 -16.83
C SER A 384 54.66 -28.60 -16.12
N LYS A 385 54.56 -29.13 -14.90
CA LYS A 385 55.72 -29.74 -14.23
C LYS A 385 56.00 -31.14 -14.78
#